data_AF-A0A7S2Q977-F1
#
_entry.id   AF-A0A7S2Q977-F1
#
_cell.length_a   1.000
_cell.length_b   1.000
_cell.length_c   1.000
_cell.angle_alpha   90.00
_cell.angle_beta   90.00
_cell.angle_gamma   90.00
#
_symmetry.space_group_name_H-M   'P 1'
#
loop_
_entity.id
_entity.type
_entity.pdbx_description
1 polymer ?
#
loop_
_entity_poly.entity_id
_entity_poly.type
_entity_poly.pdbx_seq_one_letter_code
_entity_poly.pdbx_strand_id
1 'polypeptide(L)'
;MRPEQWALTIAQWKQFLHTCKACTELWEWLTAQPAYGTTEAKGYVNLYDVCAHFVKPWTAGTGCGLALLMNPTEPLTASLMISHSWAEDIEECSEAFDNFCKTWNISELTPIWFCTYAQYQPQDGHGPSIQEQIALQPFLSVIHSEGVREGVPNAATHPRLQWKSNFGMLVVHTSRADPYTRLWCVHEVDEALSVLGKEMVFGICTKGYLEGLACGTMGGNFLCMERRRLAVTSEAAACGVPEDEDMIRKHILAKGTFEDLDRAVMDFRAAMASHL
;
A
#
# COMPACT_ATOMS: atom_id res chain seq x y z
N MET A 1 -19.97 -8.88 -4.47
CA MET A 1 -19.58 -7.46 -4.57
C MET A 1 -18.27 -7.37 -5.32
N ARG A 2 -18.08 -6.40 -6.21
CA ARG A 2 -16.87 -6.35 -7.04
C ARG A 2 -15.66 -5.84 -6.24
N PRO A 3 -14.43 -6.30 -6.49
CA PRO A 3 -13.27 -5.92 -5.68
C PRO A 3 -12.97 -4.43 -5.62
N GLU A 4 -13.25 -3.68 -6.68
CA GLU A 4 -13.11 -2.22 -6.72
C GLU A 4 -14.05 -1.51 -5.75
N GLN A 5 -15.07 -2.20 -5.22
CA GLN A 5 -16.00 -1.67 -4.22
C GLN A 5 -15.62 -2.02 -2.78
N TRP A 6 -14.46 -2.65 -2.56
CA TRP A 6 -13.96 -3.01 -1.24
C TRP A 6 -13.09 -1.89 -0.66
N ALA A 7 -13.53 -0.64 -0.78
CA ALA A 7 -12.80 0.53 -0.31
C ALA A 7 -13.41 1.11 0.97
N LEU A 8 -12.58 1.82 1.71
CA LEU A 8 -12.97 2.68 2.82
C LEU A 8 -12.38 4.08 2.60
N THR A 9 -12.94 5.09 3.25
CA THR A 9 -12.36 6.44 3.14
C THR A 9 -11.06 6.57 3.94
N ILE A 10 -10.23 7.54 3.58
CA ILE A 10 -9.04 7.90 4.36
C ILE A 10 -9.42 8.21 5.82
N ALA A 11 -10.53 8.92 6.05
CA ALA A 11 -11.05 9.18 7.39
C ALA A 11 -11.38 7.90 8.17
N GLN A 12 -12.06 6.93 7.53
CA GLN A 12 -12.36 5.63 8.13
C GLN A 12 -11.08 4.86 8.49
N TRP A 13 -10.07 4.92 7.62
CA TRP A 13 -8.79 4.24 7.82
C TRP A 13 -8.02 4.83 9.01
N LYS A 14 -7.89 6.16 9.05
CA LYS A 14 -7.26 6.88 10.16
C LYS A 14 -7.99 6.63 11.47
N GLN A 15 -9.32 6.67 11.46
CA GLN A 15 -10.13 6.41 12.63
C GLN A 15 -9.90 4.99 13.15
N PHE A 16 -9.84 3.99 12.27
CA PHE A 16 -9.52 2.62 12.65
C PHE A 16 -8.14 2.51 13.30
N LEU A 17 -7.11 3.05 12.65
CA LEU A 17 -5.74 3.04 13.21
C LEU A 17 -5.67 3.75 14.56
N HIS A 18 -6.34 4.89 14.70
CA HIS A 18 -6.43 5.60 15.98
C HIS A 18 -7.09 4.73 17.06
N THR A 19 -8.16 4.01 16.72
CA THR A 19 -8.81 3.06 17.64
C THR A 19 -7.89 1.90 18.01
N CYS A 20 -7.09 1.35 17.09
CA CYS A 20 -6.08 0.33 17.41
C CYS A 20 -5.04 0.86 18.41
N LYS A 21 -4.51 2.07 18.17
CA LYS A 21 -3.51 2.71 19.04
C LYS A 21 -4.05 3.06 20.42
N ALA A 22 -5.35 3.28 20.54
CA ALA A 22 -6.00 3.53 21.83
C ALA A 22 -6.00 2.30 22.76
N CYS A 23 -5.78 1.09 22.22
CA CYS A 23 -5.52 -0.11 23.01
C CYS A 23 -4.06 -0.12 23.49
N THR A 24 -3.68 0.83 24.34
CA THR A 24 -2.28 1.14 24.68
C THR A 24 -1.48 -0.07 25.15
N GLU A 25 -2.02 -0.89 26.06
CA GLU A 25 -1.33 -2.10 26.56
C GLU A 25 -1.02 -3.10 25.44
N LEU A 26 -1.98 -3.34 24.54
CA LEU A 26 -1.79 -4.24 23.41
C LEU A 26 -0.81 -3.63 22.39
N TRP A 27 -0.91 -2.33 22.11
CA TRP A 27 -0.01 -1.64 21.19
C TRP A 27 1.44 -1.66 21.67
N GLU A 28 1.67 -1.38 22.96
CA GLU A 28 2.98 -1.47 23.61
C GLU A 28 3.51 -2.90 23.58
N TRP A 29 2.66 -3.88 23.87
CA TRP A 29 3.03 -5.29 23.78
C TRP A 29 3.44 -5.70 22.36
N LEU A 30 2.71 -5.26 21.34
CA LEU A 30 3.03 -5.51 19.93
C LEU A 30 4.34 -4.87 19.51
N THR A 31 4.58 -3.63 19.95
CA THR A 31 5.82 -2.89 19.70
C THR A 31 7.04 -3.62 20.29
N ALA A 32 6.87 -4.24 21.46
CA ALA A 32 7.90 -5.02 22.14
C ALA A 32 8.10 -6.43 21.57
N GLN A 33 7.24 -6.90 20.65
CA GLN A 33 7.42 -8.22 20.04
C GLN A 33 8.65 -8.26 19.14
N PRO A 34 9.28 -9.44 19.00
CA PRO A 34 10.39 -9.60 18.07
C PRO A 34 9.97 -9.36 16.62
N ALA A 35 10.91 -8.91 15.79
CA ALA A 35 10.72 -8.98 14.35
C ALA A 35 10.70 -10.45 13.90
N TYR A 36 10.06 -10.74 12.75
CA TYR A 36 10.04 -12.09 12.23
C TYR A 36 11.46 -12.62 12.02
N GLY A 37 11.77 -13.78 12.62
CA GLY A 37 13.09 -14.41 12.52
C GLY A 37 14.18 -13.79 13.42
N THR A 38 13.84 -12.85 14.30
CA THR A 38 14.79 -12.27 15.26
C THR A 38 14.31 -12.48 16.70
N THR A 39 15.21 -12.29 17.67
CA THR A 39 14.89 -12.25 19.11
C THR A 39 14.80 -10.82 19.65
N GLU A 40 15.22 -9.84 18.86
CA GLU A 40 15.22 -8.42 19.25
C GLU A 40 13.86 -7.81 18.98
N ALA A 41 13.37 -7.01 19.93
CA ALA A 41 12.14 -6.25 19.77
C ALA A 41 12.21 -5.38 18.51
N LYS A 42 11.17 -5.45 17.68
CA LYS A 42 11.13 -4.68 16.43
C LYS A 42 11.02 -3.18 16.69
N GLY A 43 10.35 -2.78 17.77
CA GLY A 43 10.22 -1.38 18.20
C GLY A 43 9.18 -0.57 17.45
N TYR A 44 8.28 -1.21 16.70
CA TYR A 44 7.16 -0.62 15.98
C TYR A 44 6.02 -1.63 15.83
N VAL A 45 4.86 -1.21 15.34
CA VAL A 45 3.74 -2.11 14.98
C VAL A 45 3.64 -2.17 13.46
N ASN A 46 3.48 -3.36 12.89
CA ASN A 46 3.32 -3.56 11.45
C ASN A 46 1.92 -4.04 11.07
N LEU A 47 1.66 -4.22 9.77
CA LEU A 47 0.34 -4.66 9.33
C LEU A 47 0.05 -6.13 9.57
N TYR A 48 1.06 -6.99 9.75
CA TYR A 48 0.80 -8.34 10.27
C TYR A 48 0.17 -8.26 11.67
N ASP A 49 0.71 -7.40 12.54
CA ASP A 49 0.17 -7.18 13.88
C ASP A 49 -1.25 -6.59 13.83
N VAL A 50 -1.44 -5.52 13.05
CA VAL A 50 -2.76 -4.88 12.89
C VAL A 50 -3.78 -5.89 12.35
N CYS A 51 -3.39 -6.68 11.37
CA CYS A 51 -4.25 -7.71 10.79
C CYS A 51 -4.63 -8.78 11.82
N ALA A 52 -3.63 -9.36 12.50
CA ALA A 52 -3.84 -10.46 13.43
C ALA A 52 -4.63 -10.07 14.68
N HIS A 53 -4.38 -8.88 15.22
CA HIS A 53 -4.90 -8.47 16.53
C HIS A 53 -6.10 -7.53 16.47
N PHE A 54 -6.37 -6.91 15.32
CA PHE A 54 -7.50 -5.98 15.17
C PHE A 54 -8.41 -6.34 14.01
N VAL A 55 -7.88 -6.45 12.78
CA VAL A 55 -8.73 -6.70 11.59
C VAL A 55 -9.41 -8.07 11.65
N LYS A 56 -8.67 -9.15 11.90
CA LYS A 56 -9.24 -10.49 11.97
C LYS A 56 -10.28 -10.62 13.09
N PRO A 57 -10.02 -10.21 14.34
CA PRO A 57 -11.04 -10.24 15.39
C PRO A 57 -12.28 -9.42 15.05
N TRP A 58 -12.12 -8.25 14.43
CA TRP A 58 -13.25 -7.38 14.08
C TRP A 58 -14.12 -7.95 12.96
N THR A 59 -13.51 -8.64 12.00
CA THR A 59 -14.19 -9.20 10.83
C THR A 59 -14.58 -10.67 11.01
N ALA A 60 -14.20 -11.33 12.10
CA ALA A 60 -14.53 -12.73 12.32
C ALA A 60 -16.06 -12.97 12.26
N GLY A 61 -16.46 -14.01 11.54
CA GLY A 61 -17.87 -14.39 11.38
C GLY A 61 -18.71 -13.53 10.42
N THR A 62 -18.16 -12.45 9.86
CA THR A 62 -18.95 -11.53 9.01
C THR A 62 -18.97 -11.92 7.53
N GLY A 63 -17.96 -12.67 7.09
CA GLY A 63 -17.75 -13.03 5.69
C GLY A 63 -17.30 -11.89 4.77
N CYS A 64 -16.97 -10.70 5.31
CA CYS A 64 -16.50 -9.56 4.53
C CYS A 64 -15.41 -8.74 5.23
N GLY A 65 -14.54 -8.12 4.43
CA GLY A 65 -13.44 -7.28 4.94
C GLY A 65 -13.95 -6.03 5.67
N LEU A 66 -13.05 -5.40 6.43
CA LEU A 66 -13.37 -4.22 7.24
C LEU A 66 -13.98 -3.08 6.41
N ALA A 67 -13.47 -2.88 5.19
CA ALA A 67 -13.98 -1.87 4.26
C ALA A 67 -15.49 -1.99 4.00
N LEU A 68 -15.97 -3.23 3.86
CA LEU A 68 -17.39 -3.52 3.62
C LEU A 68 -18.21 -3.42 4.90
N LEU A 69 -17.65 -3.79 6.05
CA LEU A 69 -18.31 -3.60 7.34
C LEU A 69 -18.53 -2.13 7.68
N MET A 70 -17.62 -1.26 7.28
CA MET A 70 -17.76 0.20 7.47
C MET A 70 -18.73 0.83 6.48
N ASN A 71 -19.04 0.16 5.37
CA ASN A 71 -19.89 0.67 4.30
C ASN A 71 -20.94 -0.39 3.86
N PRO A 72 -21.79 -0.88 4.79
CA PRO A 72 -22.61 -2.08 4.55
C PRO A 72 -23.79 -1.85 3.58
N THR A 73 -24.28 -0.61 3.51
CA THR A 73 -25.44 -0.24 2.66
C THR A 73 -25.01 0.30 1.31
N GLU A 74 -23.90 1.04 1.27
CA GLU A 74 -23.39 1.72 0.08
C GLU A 74 -21.87 1.52 -0.01
N PRO A 75 -21.42 0.39 -0.59
CA PRO A 75 -20.00 0.10 -0.77
C PRO A 75 -19.31 1.16 -1.62
N LEU A 76 -18.14 1.59 -1.18
CA LEU A 76 -17.39 2.65 -1.85
C LEU A 76 -16.54 2.10 -2.98
N THR A 77 -16.54 2.78 -4.13
CA THR A 77 -15.64 2.45 -5.24
C THR A 77 -14.30 3.16 -5.02
N ALA A 78 -13.20 2.42 -5.10
CA ALA A 78 -11.85 2.94 -4.90
C ALA A 78 -11.52 4.06 -5.91
N SER A 79 -10.94 5.15 -5.41
CA SER A 79 -10.36 6.23 -6.23
C SER A 79 -8.84 6.29 -6.15
N LEU A 80 -8.27 5.49 -5.25
CA LEU A 80 -6.84 5.38 -5.01
C LEU A 80 -6.50 3.97 -4.54
N MET A 81 -5.49 3.36 -5.14
CA MET A 81 -4.94 2.07 -4.70
C MET A 81 -3.69 2.27 -3.86
N ILE A 82 -3.57 1.55 -2.75
CA ILE A 82 -2.39 1.55 -1.89
C ILE A 82 -1.67 0.22 -2.00
N SER A 83 -0.46 0.24 -2.55
CA SER A 83 0.50 -0.87 -2.43
C SER A 83 1.48 -0.58 -1.32
N HIS A 84 1.73 -1.60 -0.51
CA HIS A 84 2.41 -1.45 0.75
C HIS A 84 3.07 -2.78 1.15
N SER A 85 4.04 -2.75 2.06
CA SER A 85 4.61 -3.99 2.61
C SER A 85 3.57 -4.62 3.57
N TRP A 86 3.82 -5.73 4.25
CA TRP A 86 3.03 -6.01 5.48
C TRP A 86 3.90 -5.84 6.74
N ALA A 87 5.20 -5.71 6.55
CA ALA A 87 6.23 -5.61 7.58
C ALA A 87 6.68 -4.16 7.84
N GLU A 88 6.12 -3.18 7.13
CA GLU A 88 6.37 -1.77 7.35
C GLU A 88 5.90 -1.31 8.73
N ASP A 89 6.51 -0.23 9.22
CA ASP A 89 5.99 0.51 10.36
C ASP A 89 4.69 1.22 9.94
N ILE A 90 3.58 0.88 10.61
CA ILE A 90 2.27 1.44 10.29
C ILE A 90 2.19 2.93 10.62
N GLU A 91 3.00 3.42 11.58
CA GLU A 91 3.06 4.84 11.89
C GLU A 91 3.80 5.61 10.79
N GLU A 92 4.90 5.05 10.27
CA GLU A 92 5.56 5.61 9.09
C GLU A 92 4.66 5.58 7.85
N CYS A 93 3.91 4.48 7.65
CA CYS A 93 2.92 4.39 6.58
C CYS A 93 1.86 5.50 6.71
N SER A 94 1.35 5.73 7.93
CA SER A 94 0.38 6.81 8.21
C SER A 94 0.97 8.19 7.94
N GLU A 95 2.19 8.44 8.40
CA GLU A 95 2.88 9.72 8.20
C GLU A 95 3.16 10.01 6.71
N ALA A 96 3.68 9.03 5.97
CA ALA A 96 3.94 9.16 4.54
C ALA A 96 2.65 9.50 3.77
N PHE A 97 1.57 8.82 4.13
CA PHE A 97 0.25 9.03 3.52
C PHE A 97 -0.34 10.40 3.89
N ASP A 98 -0.21 10.85 5.14
CA ASP A 98 -0.63 12.18 5.58
C ASP A 98 0.12 13.29 4.87
N ASN A 99 1.44 13.15 4.74
CA ASN A 99 2.29 14.11 4.01
C ASN A 99 1.88 14.22 2.54
N PHE A 100 1.58 13.08 1.90
CA PHE A 100 1.10 13.05 0.53
C PHE A 100 -0.27 13.72 0.42
N CYS A 101 -1.24 13.34 1.26
CA CYS A 101 -2.59 13.92 1.24
C CYS A 101 -2.56 15.44 1.46
N LYS A 102 -1.71 15.92 2.38
CA LYS A 102 -1.54 17.36 2.62
C LYS A 102 -0.92 18.08 1.43
N THR A 103 0.13 17.52 0.83
CA THR A 103 0.83 18.11 -0.33
C THR A 103 -0.09 18.22 -1.54
N TRP A 104 -0.92 17.19 -1.76
CA TRP A 104 -1.81 17.09 -2.92
C TRP A 104 -3.24 17.50 -2.63
N ASN A 105 -3.52 18.01 -1.42
CA ASN A 105 -4.85 18.41 -0.95
C ASN A 105 -5.93 17.32 -1.18
N ILE A 106 -5.59 16.08 -0.86
CA ILE A 106 -6.50 14.93 -0.99
C ILE A 106 -7.52 14.97 0.14
N SER A 107 -8.80 14.87 -0.21
CA SER A 107 -9.90 14.85 0.76
C SER A 107 -9.85 13.58 1.60
N GLU A 108 -10.11 13.69 2.91
CA GLU A 108 -10.24 12.52 3.78
C GLU A 108 -11.45 11.63 3.42
N LEU A 109 -12.38 12.12 2.60
CA LEU A 109 -13.49 11.34 2.05
C LEU A 109 -13.10 10.49 0.85
N THR A 110 -11.87 10.59 0.35
CA THR A 110 -11.39 9.81 -0.80
C THR A 110 -11.42 8.32 -0.46
N PRO A 111 -12.12 7.48 -1.25
CA PRO A 111 -12.10 6.04 -1.06
C PRO A 111 -10.77 5.44 -1.49
N ILE A 112 -10.15 4.68 -0.59
CA ILE A 112 -8.89 3.98 -0.80
C ILE A 112 -9.11 2.47 -0.80
N TRP A 113 -8.45 1.77 -1.70
CA TRP A 113 -8.31 0.32 -1.64
C TRP A 113 -6.97 -0.04 -1.02
N PHE A 114 -7.02 -0.79 0.08
CA PHE A 114 -5.86 -1.15 0.89
C PHE A 114 -6.03 -2.60 1.34
N CYS A 115 -5.18 -3.50 0.84
CA CYS A 115 -5.48 -4.94 0.80
C CYS A 115 -5.84 -5.55 2.17
N THR A 116 -5.15 -5.15 3.24
CA THR A 116 -5.38 -5.63 4.61
C THR A 116 -6.82 -5.38 5.10
N TYR A 117 -7.41 -4.24 4.71
CA TYR A 117 -8.75 -3.82 5.14
C TYR A 117 -9.84 -4.19 4.14
N ALA A 118 -9.49 -4.28 2.85
CA ALA A 118 -10.40 -4.60 1.76
C ALA A 118 -10.80 -6.09 1.77
N GLN A 119 -9.82 -6.97 1.97
CA GLN A 119 -10.01 -8.42 1.90
C GLN A 119 -10.53 -9.00 3.22
N TYR A 120 -11.23 -10.12 3.13
CA TYR A 120 -11.61 -10.93 4.28
C TYR A 120 -10.42 -11.75 4.77
N GLN A 121 -9.83 -11.32 5.89
CA GLN A 121 -8.61 -11.90 6.48
C GLN A 121 -8.80 -13.11 7.44
N PRO A 122 -9.94 -13.30 8.14
CA PRO A 122 -10.07 -14.32 9.18
C PRO A 122 -9.81 -15.77 8.74
N GLN A 123 -10.25 -16.16 7.53
CA GLN A 123 -10.23 -17.56 7.05
C GLN A 123 -10.92 -18.53 8.03
N ASP A 124 -12.03 -18.10 8.64
CA ASP A 124 -12.77 -18.82 9.68
C ASP A 124 -14.00 -19.60 9.15
N GLY A 125 -14.12 -19.71 7.81
CA GLY A 125 -15.23 -20.40 7.14
C GLY A 125 -16.53 -19.61 6.97
N HIS A 126 -16.61 -18.35 7.42
CA HIS A 126 -17.81 -17.52 7.27
C HIS A 126 -17.81 -16.63 6.03
N GLY A 127 -16.70 -16.61 5.29
CA GLY A 127 -16.51 -15.84 4.06
C GLY A 127 -15.60 -16.57 3.08
N PRO A 128 -15.24 -15.90 1.97
CA PRO A 128 -14.34 -16.49 0.99
C PRO A 128 -12.94 -16.67 1.60
N SER A 129 -12.28 -17.77 1.26
CA SER A 129 -10.85 -17.97 1.49
C SER A 129 -10.02 -16.90 0.78
N ILE A 130 -8.75 -16.77 1.15
CA ILE A 130 -7.83 -15.85 0.48
C ILE A 130 -7.66 -16.23 -1.00
N GLN A 131 -7.59 -17.53 -1.32
CA GLN A 131 -7.47 -18.03 -2.69
C GLN A 131 -8.71 -17.70 -3.52
N GLU A 132 -9.91 -17.85 -2.97
CA GLU A 132 -11.14 -17.45 -3.65
C GLU A 132 -11.19 -15.94 -3.92
N GLN A 133 -10.69 -15.12 -2.99
CA GLN A 133 -10.58 -13.68 -3.20
C GLN A 133 -9.53 -13.33 -4.25
N ILE A 134 -8.35 -13.96 -4.24
CA ILE A 134 -7.29 -13.78 -5.25
C ILE A 134 -7.77 -14.19 -6.64
N ALA A 135 -8.59 -15.25 -6.74
CA ALA A 135 -9.18 -15.67 -8.01
C ALA A 135 -10.09 -14.61 -8.65
N LEU A 136 -10.60 -13.65 -7.86
CA LEU A 136 -11.32 -12.47 -8.37
C LEU A 136 -10.39 -11.36 -8.88
N GLN A 137 -9.07 -11.58 -8.81
CA GLN A 137 -8.04 -10.63 -9.24
C GLN A 137 -8.25 -9.23 -8.66
N PRO A 138 -8.30 -9.09 -7.32
CA PRO A 138 -8.92 -7.93 -6.69
C PRO A 138 -8.14 -6.64 -6.96
N PHE A 139 -6.81 -6.68 -6.88
CA PHE A 139 -5.98 -5.51 -7.16
C PHE A 139 -6.00 -5.14 -8.66
N LEU A 140 -6.03 -6.12 -9.57
CA LEU A 140 -6.19 -5.86 -11.01
C LEU A 140 -7.52 -5.17 -11.27
N SER A 141 -8.63 -5.67 -10.70
CA SER A 141 -9.95 -5.04 -10.84
C SER A 141 -9.94 -3.58 -10.38
N VAL A 142 -9.22 -3.28 -9.30
CA VAL A 142 -9.07 -1.92 -8.76
C VAL A 142 -8.24 -1.04 -9.70
N ILE A 143 -7.05 -1.47 -10.14
CA ILE A 143 -6.19 -0.71 -11.07
C ILE A 143 -6.91 -0.42 -12.38
N HIS A 144 -7.68 -1.38 -12.89
CA HIS A 144 -8.42 -1.24 -14.15
C HIS A 144 -9.73 -0.45 -14.02
N SER A 145 -10.18 -0.17 -12.79
CA SER A 145 -11.44 0.53 -12.55
C SER A 145 -11.39 2.00 -12.98
N GLU A 146 -12.53 2.51 -13.46
CA GLU A 146 -12.68 3.93 -13.79
C GLU A 146 -12.44 4.84 -12.58
N GLY A 147 -12.77 4.39 -11.36
CA GLY A 147 -12.55 5.16 -10.14
C GLY A 147 -11.07 5.53 -9.92
N VAL A 148 -10.17 4.58 -10.20
CA VAL A 148 -8.71 4.79 -10.09
C VAL A 148 -8.13 5.44 -11.35
N ARG A 149 -8.63 5.09 -12.54
CA ARG A 149 -8.09 5.55 -13.83
C ARG A 149 -8.55 6.93 -14.26
N GLU A 150 -9.86 7.17 -14.18
CA GLU A 150 -10.56 8.29 -14.85
C GLU A 150 -11.22 9.25 -13.85
N GLY A 151 -11.39 8.81 -12.60
CA GLY A 151 -11.85 9.61 -11.48
C GLY A 151 -13.37 9.75 -11.44
N VAL A 152 -13.93 9.84 -10.24
CA VAL A 152 -15.37 10.08 -10.07
C VAL A 152 -15.62 11.59 -10.14
N PRO A 153 -16.54 12.10 -10.97
CA PRO A 153 -16.88 13.52 -10.96
C PRO A 153 -17.38 13.94 -9.56
N ASN A 154 -16.66 14.80 -8.84
CA ASN A 154 -17.18 15.41 -7.62
C ASN A 154 -17.81 16.77 -7.97
N ALA A 155 -19.12 16.88 -7.77
CA ALA A 155 -19.92 18.08 -8.08
C ALA A 155 -19.64 19.28 -7.15
N ALA A 156 -18.79 19.13 -6.13
CA ALA A 156 -18.50 20.19 -5.18
C ALA A 156 -16.99 20.27 -4.87
N THR A 157 -16.20 21.04 -5.64
CA THR A 157 -15.23 22.05 -5.13
C THR A 157 -14.23 22.62 -6.15
N HIS A 158 -13.94 23.92 -5.93
CA HIS A 158 -12.76 24.76 -6.21
C HIS A 158 -12.21 25.01 -7.64
N PRO A 159 -12.20 26.27 -8.14
CA PRO A 159 -11.85 26.63 -9.53
C PRO A 159 -10.34 26.62 -9.88
N ARG A 160 -9.45 26.25 -8.96
CA ARG A 160 -7.98 26.14 -9.22
C ARG A 160 -7.43 24.70 -9.14
N LEU A 161 -8.27 23.74 -8.78
CA LEU A 161 -7.99 22.29 -8.80
C LEU A 161 -9.02 21.59 -9.68
N GLN A 162 -9.23 22.18 -10.85
CA GLN A 162 -10.05 21.58 -11.88
C GLN A 162 -9.29 20.32 -12.35
N TRP A 163 -9.89 19.15 -12.07
CA TRP A 163 -9.58 17.84 -12.67
C TRP A 163 -8.40 17.07 -12.04
N LYS A 164 -8.71 16.25 -11.02
CA LYS A 164 -8.40 14.81 -10.96
C LYS A 164 -8.94 14.28 -9.64
N SER A 165 -10.01 13.49 -9.71
CA SER A 165 -10.56 12.70 -8.60
C SER A 165 -9.92 11.30 -8.52
N ASN A 166 -8.90 11.08 -9.34
CA ASN A 166 -8.19 9.85 -9.61
C ASN A 166 -6.73 10.10 -9.22
N PHE A 167 -6.30 9.41 -8.17
CA PHE A 167 -4.96 9.53 -7.61
C PHE A 167 -4.05 8.37 -8.04
N GLY A 168 -4.59 7.45 -8.86
CA GLY A 168 -3.89 6.28 -9.36
C GLY A 168 -3.49 5.34 -8.24
N MET A 169 -2.20 5.06 -8.14
CA MET A 169 -1.62 4.15 -7.17
C MET A 169 -0.53 4.83 -6.36
N LEU A 170 -0.55 4.62 -5.04
CA LEU A 170 0.57 4.96 -4.16
C LEU A 170 1.31 3.69 -3.75
N VAL A 171 2.63 3.75 -3.76
CA VAL A 171 3.53 2.72 -3.24
C VAL A 171 4.18 3.26 -1.99
N VAL A 172 3.91 2.65 -0.84
CA VAL A 172 4.40 3.12 0.46
C VAL A 172 5.79 2.59 0.74
N HIS A 173 6.75 3.48 0.95
CA HIS A 173 8.10 3.18 1.38
C HIS A 173 8.33 3.63 2.82
N THR A 174 8.81 2.72 3.66
CA THR A 174 9.16 2.99 5.07
C THR A 174 10.58 2.54 5.35
N SER A 175 11.16 3.03 6.43
CA SER A 175 12.51 2.64 6.85
C SER A 175 12.63 1.17 7.27
N ARG A 176 11.49 0.50 7.54
CA ARG A 176 11.45 -0.85 8.12
C ARG A 176 11.28 -1.97 7.11
N ALA A 177 10.61 -1.71 5.99
CA ALA A 177 10.39 -2.71 4.97
C ALA A 177 10.33 -2.11 3.57
N ASP A 178 11.04 -2.75 2.65
CA ASP A 178 11.04 -2.39 1.23
C ASP A 178 9.94 -3.17 0.50
N PRO A 179 8.91 -2.49 -0.09
CA PRO A 179 7.82 -3.18 -0.79
C PRO A 179 8.34 -4.08 -1.93
N TYR A 180 9.47 -3.76 -2.55
CA TYR A 180 10.00 -4.53 -3.68
C TYR A 180 10.68 -5.84 -3.29
N THR A 181 10.71 -6.18 -2.00
CA THR A 181 11.07 -7.54 -1.54
C THR A 181 9.89 -8.51 -1.63
N ARG A 182 8.66 -8.00 -1.80
CA ARG A 182 7.44 -8.80 -1.92
C ARG A 182 6.99 -8.84 -3.36
N LEU A 183 6.94 -10.04 -3.93
CA LEU A 183 6.63 -10.24 -5.35
C LEU A 183 5.23 -9.75 -5.73
N TRP A 184 4.26 -9.79 -4.81
CA TRP A 184 2.95 -9.19 -4.99
C TRP A 184 3.01 -7.67 -5.20
N CYS A 185 3.76 -6.92 -4.39
CA CYS A 185 3.90 -5.47 -4.56
C CYS A 185 4.59 -5.14 -5.90
N VAL A 186 5.58 -5.94 -6.30
CA VAL A 186 6.24 -5.84 -7.61
C VAL A 186 5.23 -6.02 -8.74
N HIS A 187 4.35 -7.02 -8.65
CA HIS A 187 3.29 -7.25 -9.63
C HIS A 187 2.29 -6.10 -9.71
N GLU A 188 1.88 -5.56 -8.57
CA GLU A 188 0.95 -4.42 -8.49
C GLU A 188 1.53 -3.20 -9.21
N VAL A 189 2.81 -2.90 -8.99
CA VAL A 189 3.50 -1.77 -9.63
C VAL A 189 3.65 -2.00 -11.14
N ASP A 190 4.08 -3.19 -11.55
CA ASP A 190 4.19 -3.56 -12.96
C ASP A 190 2.86 -3.43 -13.71
N GLU A 191 1.76 -3.89 -13.11
CA GLU A 191 0.43 -3.70 -13.67
C GLU A 191 0.04 -2.22 -13.74
N ALA A 192 0.18 -1.49 -12.63
CA ALA A 192 -0.21 -0.10 -12.57
C ALA A 192 0.57 0.75 -13.59
N LEU A 193 1.85 0.46 -13.81
CA LEU A 193 2.63 1.16 -14.83
C LEU A 193 2.13 0.88 -16.24
N SER A 194 1.70 -0.34 -16.53
CA SER A 194 1.13 -0.71 -17.82
C SER A 194 -0.23 -0.04 -18.07
N VAL A 195 -1.07 0.07 -17.04
CA VAL A 195 -2.47 0.51 -17.16
C VAL A 195 -2.64 2.02 -16.91
N LEU A 196 -1.98 2.55 -15.89
CA LEU A 196 -2.11 3.93 -15.43
C LEU A 196 -1.01 4.84 -16.01
N GLY A 197 0.14 4.27 -16.36
CA GLY A 197 1.33 5.01 -16.76
C GLY A 197 2.08 5.62 -15.58
N LYS A 198 3.33 6.04 -15.82
CA LYS A 198 4.24 6.57 -14.78
C LYS A 198 3.69 7.82 -14.06
N GLU A 199 2.86 8.62 -14.73
CA GLU A 199 2.30 9.86 -14.18
C GLU A 199 1.20 9.64 -13.12
N MET A 200 0.77 8.39 -12.91
CA MET A 200 -0.29 8.02 -11.97
C MET A 200 0.15 6.93 -10.99
N VAL A 201 1.45 6.66 -10.91
CA VAL A 201 2.04 5.73 -9.93
C VAL A 201 3.08 6.50 -9.14
N PHE A 202 2.82 6.69 -7.84
CA PHE A 202 3.64 7.53 -6.98
C PHE A 202 4.28 6.72 -5.86
N GLY A 203 5.57 6.90 -5.64
CA GLY A 203 6.18 6.51 -4.36
C GLY A 203 5.83 7.54 -3.29
N ILE A 204 5.49 7.09 -2.09
CA ILE A 204 5.35 7.95 -0.91
C ILE A 204 6.24 7.42 0.21
N CYS A 205 6.81 8.31 1.01
CA CYS A 205 7.73 7.91 2.07
C CYS A 205 7.78 8.91 3.22
N THR A 206 8.35 8.47 4.34
CA THR A 206 8.71 9.34 5.47
C THR A 206 10.06 9.99 5.25
N LYS A 207 10.33 11.05 6.02
CA LYS A 207 11.67 11.65 6.08
C LYS A 207 12.71 10.63 6.56
N GLY A 208 12.35 9.77 7.52
CA GLY A 208 13.23 8.73 8.05
C GLY A 208 13.68 7.72 6.99
N TYR A 209 12.77 7.30 6.09
CA TYR A 209 13.14 6.46 4.95
C TYR A 209 14.20 7.13 4.06
N LEU A 210 13.98 8.39 3.70
CA LEU A 210 14.90 9.15 2.85
C LEU A 210 16.25 9.41 3.52
N GLU A 211 16.26 9.72 4.82
CA GLU A 211 17.48 9.84 5.62
C GLU A 211 18.25 8.51 5.66
N GLY A 212 17.55 7.37 5.75
CA GLY A 212 18.15 6.04 5.64
C GLY A 212 18.83 5.81 4.30
N LEU A 213 18.25 6.29 3.20
CA LEU A 213 18.89 6.23 1.89
C LEU A 213 20.08 7.21 1.77
N ALA A 214 20.08 8.33 2.50
CA ALA A 214 21.16 9.32 2.47
C ALA A 214 22.32 8.98 3.42
N CYS A 215 22.07 8.31 4.55
CA CYS A 215 23.06 8.00 5.57
C CYS A 215 24.18 7.10 5.00
N GLY A 216 25.35 7.71 4.79
CA GLY A 216 26.51 7.11 4.13
C GLY A 216 27.20 8.06 3.14
N THR A 217 26.56 9.15 2.74
CA THR A 217 27.25 10.26 2.04
C THR A 217 27.76 11.24 3.09
N MET A 218 29.03 11.12 3.48
CA MET A 218 29.66 12.14 4.33
C MET A 218 29.75 13.46 3.54
N GLY A 219 28.86 14.41 3.85
CA GLY A 219 29.07 15.84 3.55
C GLY A 219 28.67 16.35 2.16
N GLY A 220 27.68 15.77 1.47
CA GLY A 220 27.23 16.25 0.15
C GLY A 220 25.72 16.44 0.05
N ASN A 221 25.29 17.44 -0.74
CA ASN A 221 23.89 17.74 -1.08
C ASN A 221 23.01 16.49 -1.28
N PHE A 222 21.78 16.55 -0.76
CA PHE A 222 20.74 15.51 -0.90
C PHE A 222 20.48 15.09 -2.37
N LEU A 223 20.78 15.99 -3.32
CA LEU A 223 20.70 15.77 -4.78
C LEU A 223 21.66 14.70 -5.33
N CYS A 224 22.64 14.23 -4.57
CA CYS A 224 23.58 13.19 -5.01
C CYS A 224 23.31 11.84 -4.32
N MET A 225 22.05 11.39 -4.31
CA MET A 225 21.78 9.99 -4.00
C MET A 225 22.46 9.12 -5.05
N GLU A 226 23.43 8.30 -4.64
CA GLU A 226 24.05 7.34 -5.53
C GLU A 226 22.98 6.40 -6.10
N ARG A 227 22.92 6.24 -7.43
CA ARG A 227 22.00 5.31 -8.11
C ARG A 227 21.97 3.91 -7.46
N ARG A 228 23.08 3.47 -6.89
CA ARG A 228 23.20 2.19 -6.17
C ARG A 228 22.26 2.07 -4.97
N ARG A 229 21.93 3.17 -4.29
CA ARG A 229 21.02 3.16 -3.14
C ARG A 229 19.55 3.21 -3.53
N LEU A 230 19.27 3.74 -4.73
CA LEU A 230 17.94 3.70 -5.32
C LEU A 230 17.66 2.34 -5.97
N ALA A 231 18.71 1.61 -6.36
CA ALA A 231 18.63 0.33 -7.03
C ALA A 231 17.77 -0.66 -6.23
N VAL A 232 17.02 -1.44 -6.99
CA VAL A 232 16.22 -2.57 -6.53
C VAL A 232 16.58 -3.78 -7.40
N THR A 233 16.26 -4.96 -6.91
CA THR A 233 16.36 -6.21 -7.68
C THR A 233 15.04 -6.93 -7.52
N SER A 234 14.02 -6.45 -8.24
CA SER A 234 12.65 -6.96 -8.10
C SER A 234 12.53 -8.43 -8.49
N GLU A 235 13.45 -8.96 -9.30
CA GLU A 235 13.55 -10.39 -9.59
C GLU A 235 13.78 -11.24 -8.33
N ALA A 236 14.49 -10.70 -7.32
CA ALA A 236 14.76 -11.39 -6.06
C ALA A 236 13.57 -11.32 -5.07
N ALA A 237 12.50 -10.62 -5.42
CA ALA A 237 11.28 -10.57 -4.61
C ALA A 237 10.64 -11.96 -4.53
N ALA A 238 9.97 -12.25 -3.42
CA ALA A 238 9.33 -13.55 -3.18
C ALA A 238 7.89 -13.39 -2.69
N CYS A 239 7.11 -14.46 -2.78
CA CYS A 239 5.86 -14.61 -2.03
C CYS A 239 5.80 -15.96 -1.31
N GLY A 240 4.93 -16.05 -0.30
CA GLY A 240 4.85 -17.25 0.56
C GLY A 240 4.21 -18.48 -0.10
N VAL A 241 3.63 -18.33 -1.30
CA VAL A 241 2.93 -19.38 -2.04
C VAL A 241 3.65 -19.59 -3.38
N PRO A 242 4.26 -20.77 -3.61
CA PRO A 242 5.03 -21.04 -4.84
C PRO A 242 4.21 -20.89 -6.13
N GLU A 243 2.94 -21.31 -6.11
CA GLU A 243 2.05 -21.23 -7.27
C GLU A 243 1.77 -19.77 -7.66
N ASP A 244 1.63 -18.88 -6.67
CA ASP A 244 1.49 -17.44 -6.90
C ASP A 244 2.78 -16.85 -7.47
N GLU A 245 3.93 -17.31 -6.98
CA GLU A 245 5.25 -16.84 -7.45
C GLU A 245 5.44 -17.13 -8.94
N ASP A 246 5.22 -18.38 -9.36
CA ASP A 246 5.33 -18.78 -10.76
C ASP A 246 4.37 -18.00 -11.66
N MET A 247 3.12 -17.84 -11.20
CA MET A 247 2.08 -17.09 -11.93
C MET A 247 2.47 -15.62 -12.10
N ILE A 248 2.90 -14.95 -11.03
CA ILE A 248 3.28 -13.53 -11.05
C ILE A 248 4.49 -13.31 -11.94
N ARG A 249 5.55 -14.12 -11.80
CA ARG A 249 6.76 -14.00 -12.62
C ARG A 249 6.42 -14.12 -14.10
N LYS A 250 5.55 -15.08 -14.45
CA LYS A 250 5.08 -15.24 -15.83
C LYS A 250 4.32 -14.01 -16.34
N HIS A 251 3.48 -13.37 -15.52
CA HIS A 251 2.78 -12.16 -15.90
C HIS A 251 3.72 -10.96 -16.13
N ILE A 252 4.71 -10.76 -15.27
CA ILE A 252 5.71 -9.70 -15.42
C ILE A 252 6.51 -9.92 -16.71
N LEU A 253 7.02 -11.14 -16.90
CA LEU A 253 7.82 -11.50 -18.09
C LEU A 253 7.04 -11.46 -19.41
N ALA A 254 5.71 -11.56 -19.36
CA ALA A 254 4.86 -11.41 -20.54
C ALA A 254 4.71 -9.94 -20.98
N LYS A 255 4.95 -8.97 -20.08
CA LYS A 255 4.81 -7.52 -20.34
C LYS A 255 6.15 -6.83 -20.54
N GLY A 256 7.24 -7.34 -19.96
CA GLY A 256 8.58 -6.78 -20.05
C GLY A 256 9.60 -7.61 -19.29
N THR A 257 10.62 -6.96 -18.72
CA THR A 257 11.61 -7.62 -17.86
C THR A 257 11.65 -7.01 -16.45
N PHE A 258 12.21 -7.72 -15.49
CA PHE A 258 12.43 -7.18 -14.14
C PHE A 258 13.36 -5.96 -14.16
N GLU A 259 14.32 -5.88 -15.09
CA GLU A 259 15.18 -4.71 -15.24
C GLU A 259 14.43 -3.47 -15.72
N ASP A 260 13.36 -3.63 -16.53
CA ASP A 260 12.52 -2.51 -16.94
C ASP A 260 11.74 -1.95 -15.76
N LEU A 261 11.22 -2.84 -14.93
CA LEU A 261 10.52 -2.51 -13.69
C LEU A 261 11.46 -1.88 -12.66
N ASP A 262 12.66 -2.41 -12.48
CA ASP A 262 13.69 -1.85 -11.59
C ASP A 262 14.05 -0.42 -12.00
N ARG A 263 14.15 -0.14 -13.31
CA ARG A 263 14.35 1.24 -13.80
C ARG A 263 13.19 2.16 -13.45
N ALA A 264 11.96 1.71 -13.65
CA ALA A 264 10.79 2.49 -13.28
C ALA A 264 10.76 2.77 -11.75
N VAL A 265 11.07 1.76 -10.94
CA VAL A 265 11.17 1.87 -9.48
C VAL A 265 12.22 2.88 -9.04
N MET A 266 13.40 2.84 -9.65
CA MET A 266 14.45 3.83 -9.40
C MET A 266 13.98 5.25 -9.76
N ASP A 267 13.24 5.43 -10.84
CA ASP A 267 12.66 6.73 -11.22
C ASP A 267 11.73 7.26 -10.13
N PHE A 268 10.84 6.41 -9.57
CA PHE A 268 9.94 6.83 -8.47
C PHE A 268 10.72 7.24 -7.22
N ARG A 269 11.74 6.46 -6.85
CA ARG A 269 12.57 6.76 -5.67
C ARG A 269 13.37 8.05 -5.84
N ALA A 270 13.87 8.31 -7.05
CA ALA A 270 14.51 9.59 -7.38
C ALA A 270 13.50 10.76 -7.30
N ALA A 271 12.27 10.58 -7.78
CA ALA A 271 11.23 11.60 -7.71
C ALA A 271 10.84 11.91 -6.25
N MET A 272 10.68 10.91 -5.39
CA MET A 272 10.43 11.12 -3.95
C MET A 272 11.48 12.01 -3.30
N ALA A 273 12.75 11.81 -3.63
CA ALA A 273 13.84 12.62 -3.12
C ALA A 273 13.82 14.08 -3.62
N SER A 274 13.17 14.35 -4.75
CA SER A 274 13.10 15.71 -5.33
C SER A 274 12.02 16.62 -4.71
N HIS A 275 11.12 16.05 -3.89
CA HIS A 275 10.00 16.78 -3.28
C HIS A 275 10.28 17.25 -1.84
N LEU A 276 11.52 17.12 -1.36
CA LEU A 276 12.03 17.73 -0.12
C LEU A 276 12.72 19.07 -0.39
#